data_AF-A0A3D1J4T8-F1
#
_entry.id   AF-A0A3D1J4T8-F1
#
_cell.length_a   1.000
_cell.length_b   1.000
_cell.length_c   1.000
_cell.angle_alpha   90.00
_cell.angle_beta   90.00
_cell.angle_gamma   90.00
#
_symmetry.space_group_name_H-M   'P 1'
#
loop_
_entity.id
_entity.type
_entity.pdbx_description
1 polymer ?
#
loop_
_entity_poly.entity_id
_entity_poly.type
_entity_poly.pdbx_seq_one_letter_code
_entity_poly.pdbx_strand_id
1 'polypeptide(L)' 'MTNFPIAEPFAAARFIKEIGRGKKGARSLSRDDAFQLYAAMLDGRVSDLELGAIMPAMRIKG' A
#
# COMPACT_ATOMS: atom_id res chain seq x y z
N MET A 1 15.50 -4.35 -26.89
CA MET A 1 14.47 -4.90 -25.97
C MET A 1 15.14 -5.15 -24.63
N THR A 2 15.26 -4.15 -23.78
CA THR A 2 15.83 -4.31 -22.43
C THR A 2 14.73 -4.82 -21.51
N ASN A 3 14.82 -6.11 -21.17
CA ASN A 3 13.97 -6.76 -20.17
C ASN A 3 14.37 -6.20 -18.80
N PHE A 4 13.72 -5.13 -18.36
CA PHE A 4 13.82 -4.70 -16.96
C PHE A 4 13.25 -5.84 -16.11
N PRO A 5 13.97 -6.32 -15.07
CA PRO A 5 13.37 -7.23 -14.13
C PRO A 5 12.15 -6.50 -13.55
N ILE A 6 10.96 -7.03 -13.85
CA ILE A 6 9.73 -6.60 -13.22
C ILE A 6 9.95 -6.90 -11.75
N ALA A 7 10.20 -5.86 -10.95
CA ALA A 7 10.41 -6.01 -9.52
C ALA A 7 9.21 -6.77 -8.94
N GLU A 8 9.46 -7.72 -8.03
CA GLU A 8 8.40 -8.60 -7.54
C GLU A 8 7.22 -7.78 -7.01
N PRO A 9 5.98 -8.06 -7.49
CA PRO A 9 4.80 -7.31 -7.09
C PRO A 9 4.61 -7.36 -5.58
N PHE A 10 4.39 -6.19 -4.98
CA PHE A 10 4.15 -6.09 -3.54
C PHE A 10 2.68 -6.32 -3.23
N ALA A 11 2.37 -7.33 -2.43
CA ALA A 11 1.01 -7.65 -2.03
C ALA A 11 0.45 -6.64 -1.01
N ALA A 12 -0.15 -5.55 -1.50
CA ALA A 12 -0.62 -4.46 -0.66
C ALA A 12 -1.99 -4.72 -0.01
N ALA A 13 -2.72 -5.75 -0.45
CA ALA A 13 -4.06 -6.11 0.03
C ALA A 13 -4.19 -6.19 1.57
N ARG A 14 -3.18 -6.70 2.29
CA ARG A 14 -3.18 -6.76 3.76
C ARG A 14 -3.22 -5.36 4.40
N PHE A 15 -2.49 -4.43 3.82
CA PHE A 15 -2.39 -3.06 4.33
C PHE A 15 -3.68 -2.31 4.04
N ILE A 16 -4.20 -2.43 2.81
CA ILE A 16 -5.50 -1.88 2.40
C ILE A 16 -6.61 -2.36 3.33
N LYS A 17 -6.61 -3.66 3.69
CA LYS A 17 -7.59 -4.22 4.62
C LYS A 17 -7.51 -3.59 6.01
N GLU A 18 -6.34 -3.18 6.50
CA GLU A 18 -6.22 -2.53 7.81
C GLU A 18 -6.58 -1.05 7.78
N ILE A 19 -6.13 -0.33 6.76
CA ILE A 19 -6.36 1.12 6.66
C ILE A 19 -7.76 1.45 6.12
N GLY A 20 -8.38 0.54 5.37
CA GLY A 20 -9.65 0.72 4.64
C GLY A 20 -10.91 0.26 5.37
N ARG A 21 -10.86 -0.04 6.68
CA ARG A 21 -12.03 -0.58 7.44
C ARG A 21 -13.10 0.47 7.81
N GLY A 22 -13.08 1.65 7.19
CA GLY A 22 -14.00 2.75 7.46
C GLY A 22 -13.82 3.42 8.83
N LYS A 23 -14.70 4.38 9.13
CA LYS A 23 -14.56 5.35 10.24
C LYS A 23 -14.29 4.74 11.64
N LYS A 24 -14.86 3.58 11.94
CA LYS A 24 -14.71 2.93 13.27
C LYS A 24 -13.72 1.76 13.28
N GLY A 25 -13.33 1.28 12.11
CA GLY A 25 -12.56 0.05 11.98
C GLY A 25 -11.10 0.27 11.59
N ALA A 26 -10.77 1.41 10.98
CA ALA A 26 -9.44 1.63 10.41
C ALA A 26 -8.38 1.63 11.51
N ARG A 27 -7.31 0.85 11.33
CA ARG A 27 -6.21 0.73 12.30
C ARG A 27 -4.94 1.31 11.74
N SER A 28 -4.18 2.00 12.58
CA SER A 28 -2.82 2.43 12.27
C SER A 28 -1.95 1.25 11.89
N LEU A 29 -1.15 1.41 10.84
CA LEU A 29 -0.12 0.43 10.51
C LEU A 29 0.97 0.49 11.60
N SER A 30 1.62 -0.65 11.83
CA SER A 30 2.86 -0.64 12.61
C SER A 30 3.92 0.20 11.86
N ARG A 31 4.95 0.65 12.58
CA ARG A 31 6.03 1.44 11.96
C ARG A 31 6.76 0.65 10.86
N ASP A 32 6.92 -0.65 11.09
CA ASP A 32 7.53 -1.57 10.13
C ASP A 32 6.64 -1.75 8.89
N ASP A 33 5.34 -1.99 9.09
CA ASP A 33 4.37 -2.11 7.99
C ASP A 33 4.30 -0.84 7.14
N ALA A 34 4.30 0.34 7.79
CA ALA A 34 4.29 1.61 7.10
C ALA A 34 5.57 1.82 6.28
N PHE A 35 6.73 1.44 6.83
CA PHE A 35 8.00 1.50 6.12
C PHE A 35 8.03 0.58 4.90
N GLN A 36 7.62 -0.68 5.06
CA GLN A 36 7.57 -1.65 3.95
C GLN A 36 6.63 -1.20 2.83
N LEU A 37 5.43 -0.74 3.18
CA LEU A 37 4.45 -0.25 2.22
C LEU A 37 5.00 0.94 1.44
N TYR A 38 5.57 1.93 2.13
CA TYR A 38 6.07 3.13 1.49
C TYR A 38 7.31 2.87 0.63
N ALA A 39 8.23 2.00 1.07
CA ALA A 39 9.36 1.56 0.27
C ALA A 39 8.89 0.89 -1.03
N ALA A 40 7.91 -0.02 -0.96
CA ALA A 40 7.36 -0.68 -2.14
C ALA A 40 6.67 0.30 -3.10
N MET A 41 6.02 1.35 -2.58
CA MET A 41 5.43 2.41 -3.40
C MET A 41 6.51 3.20 -4.16
N LEU A 42 7.63 3.53 -3.51
CA LEU A 42 8.74 4.25 -4.14
C LEU A 42 9.48 3.39 -5.18
N ASP A 43 9.59 2.08 -4.92
CA ASP A 43 10.18 1.12 -5.85
C ASP A 43 9.27 0.81 -7.06
N GLY A 44 8.06 1.36 -7.12
CA GLY A 44 7.08 1.06 -8.17
C GLY A 44 6.56 -0.38 -8.17
N ARG A 45 6.63 -1.06 -7.01
CA ARG A 45 6.22 -2.47 -6.85
C ARG A 45 4.73 -2.64 -6.51
N VAL A 46 4.02 -1.56 -6.20
CA VAL A 46 2.58 -1.58 -5.89
C VAL A 46 1.79 -1.31 -7.16
N SER A 47 0.76 -2.12 -7.43
CA SER A 47 -0.09 -1.94 -8.60
C SER A 47 -0.90 -0.65 -8.55
N ASP A 48 -1.25 -0.08 -9.70
CA ASP A 48 -2.08 1.13 -9.80
C ASP A 48 -3.44 0.97 -9.09
N LEU A 49 -4.02 -0.22 -9.16
CA LEU A 49 -5.28 -0.55 -8.48
C LEU A 49 -5.13 -0.46 -6.95
N GLU A 50 -4.05 -1.03 -6.42
CA GLU A 50 -3.77 -1.01 -4.98
C GLU A 50 -3.39 0.40 -4.51
N LEU A 51 -2.59 1.14 -5.29
CA LEU A 51 -2.29 2.54 -5.03
C LEU A 51 -3.57 3.38 -4.95
N GLY A 52 -4.50 3.17 -5.89
CA GLY A 52 -5.81 3.82 -5.90
C GLY A 52 -6.66 3.53 -4.66
N ALA A 53 -6.45 2.39 -3.99
CA ALA A 53 -7.10 2.07 -2.72
C ALA A 53 -6.37 2.65 -1.50
N ILE A 54 -5.02 2.65 -1.51
CA ILE A 54 -4.19 3.14 -0.41
C ILE A 54 -4.36 4.64 -0.20
N MET A 55 -4.29 5.44 -1.28
CA MET A 55 -4.33 6.90 -1.22
C MET A 55 -5.57 7.46 -0.51
N PRO A 56 -6.82 7.12 -0.91
CA PRO A 56 -8.01 7.60 -0.23
C PRO A 56 -8.14 7.04 1.19
N ALA A 57 -7.73 5.79 1.42
CA ALA A 57 -7.82 5.19 2.76
C ALA A 57 -6.91 5.91 3.77
N MET A 58 -5.68 6.26 3.38
CA MET A 58 -4.78 7.06 4.21
C MET A 58 -5.30 8.48 4.43
N ARG A 59 -5.95 9.09 3.43
CA ARG A 59 -6.52 10.45 3.52
C ARG A 59 -7.70 10.55 4.48
N ILE A 60 -8.60 9.56 4.46
CA ILE A 60 -9.85 9.57 5.24
C ILE A 60 -9.61 9.10 6.68
N LYS A 61 -8.59 8.26 6.89
CA LYS A 61 -8.22 7.74 8.20
C LYS A 61 -7.46 8.74 9.08
N GLY A 62 -6.72 9.66 8.46
CA GLY A 62 -5.94 10.71 9.15
C GLY A 62 -6.79 11.63 10.00
#